data_AF-A0A0J8E1A2-F1
#
_entry.id   AF-A0A0J8E1A2-F1
#
_cell.length_a   1.000
_cell.length_b   1.000
_cell.length_c   1.000
_cell.angle_alpha   90.00
_cell.angle_beta   90.00
_cell.angle_gamma   90.00
#
_symmetry.space_group_name_H-M   'P 1'
#
loop_
_entity.id
_entity.type
_entity.pdbx_description
1 polymer ?
#
loop_
_entity_poly.entity_id
_entity_poly.type
_entity_poly.pdbx_seq_one_letter_code
_entity_poly.pdbx_strand_id
1 'polypeptide(L)'
;MMRNSITEASHSSRGAIDLISEVKELQRFNSQELSKLLKDCENFSLFHITANGLSVQIDMDKLVRLLPLHLIAVLLSSQRDEASLRYLLSGLRLLYTLCEIASRHSKLEQILFDDLKVSEQLLDLVFHLLLVCCKQVLPCY
;
A
#
# COMPACT_ATOMS: atom_id res chain seq x y z
N MET A 1 19.83 42.07 5.32
CA MET A 1 21.01 41.18 5.21
C MET A 1 20.75 39.98 6.11
N MET A 2 20.78 38.78 5.53
CA MET A 2 20.49 37.47 6.15
C MET A 2 21.49 37.08 7.24
N ARG A 3 21.05 36.23 8.19
CA ARG A 3 21.63 34.88 8.40
C ARG A 3 20.73 34.00 9.29
N ASN A 4 20.44 32.82 8.75
CA ASN A 4 19.74 31.67 9.33
C ASN A 4 20.50 31.02 10.50
N SER A 5 19.79 30.29 11.36
CA SER A 5 20.16 29.04 12.08
C SER A 5 19.13 28.81 13.21
N ILE A 6 18.55 27.65 13.50
CA ILE A 6 18.77 26.26 13.13
C ILE A 6 17.41 25.53 13.28
N THR A 7 17.15 24.65 12.33
CA THR A 7 16.25 23.49 12.38
C THR A 7 16.43 22.66 13.65
N GLU A 8 15.36 22.43 14.42
CA GLU A 8 15.27 21.23 15.25
C GLU A 8 14.17 20.33 14.70
N ALA A 9 14.67 19.30 14.02
CA ALA A 9 13.92 18.17 13.54
C ALA A 9 13.26 17.45 14.72
N SER A 10 11.94 17.42 14.74
CA SER A 10 11.17 16.48 15.54
C SER A 10 11.27 15.08 14.92
N HIS A 11 12.45 14.47 15.07
CA HIS A 11 12.66 13.04 14.93
C HIS A 11 12.13 12.33 16.19
N SER A 12 10.88 11.86 16.17
CA SER A 12 10.43 10.78 17.08
C SER A 12 9.14 10.08 16.62
N SER A 13 9.19 9.34 15.50
CA SER A 13 8.34 8.17 15.24
C SER A 13 8.86 7.29 14.08
N ARG A 14 10.17 6.99 14.04
CA ARG A 14 10.80 6.25 12.93
C ARG A 14 10.52 4.73 12.93
N GLY A 15 9.31 4.28 13.24
CA GLY A 15 9.04 2.85 13.53
C GLY A 15 7.77 2.23 12.97
N ALA A 16 6.63 2.94 12.96
CA ALA A 16 5.36 2.37 12.55
C ALA A 16 4.95 2.93 11.17
N ILE A 17 4.70 2.04 10.22
CA ILE A 17 4.15 2.38 8.90
C ILE A 17 2.67 2.69 9.09
N ASP A 18 2.23 3.87 8.64
CA ASP A 18 0.81 4.17 8.55
C ASP A 18 0.28 3.69 7.20
N LEU A 19 -0.06 2.40 7.14
CA LEU A 19 -0.60 1.76 5.93
C LEU A 19 -1.89 2.43 5.44
N ILE A 20 -2.67 3.07 6.32
CA ILE A 20 -3.90 3.74 5.91
C ILE A 20 -3.55 4.99 5.10
N SER A 21 -2.64 5.82 5.62
CA SER A 21 -2.19 7.03 4.94
C SER A 21 -1.46 6.70 3.64
N GLU A 22 -0.52 5.74 3.66
CA GLU A 22 0.27 5.37 2.48
C GLU A 22 -0.59 4.81 1.34
N VAL A 23 -1.56 3.93 1.65
CA VAL A 23 -2.51 3.42 0.66
C VAL A 23 -3.36 4.57 0.09
N LYS A 24 -3.82 5.50 0.94
CA LYS A 24 -4.65 6.64 0.52
C LYS A 24 -3.91 7.61 -0.39
N GLU A 25 -2.61 7.78 -0.20
CA GLU A 25 -1.79 8.62 -1.07
C GLU A 25 -1.46 7.90 -2.37
N LEU A 26 -1.03 6.64 -2.32
CA LEU A 26 -0.57 5.91 -3.51
C LEU A 26 -1.70 5.48 -4.45
N GLN A 27 -2.92 5.26 -3.94
CA GLN A 27 -4.05 4.91 -4.78
C GLN A 27 -4.36 5.97 -5.86
N ARG A 28 -3.83 7.19 -5.74
CA ARG A 28 -4.06 8.27 -6.70
C ARG A 28 -3.28 8.08 -8.00
N PHE A 29 -2.22 7.30 -7.97
CA PHE A 29 -1.37 7.05 -9.14
C PHE A 29 -1.89 5.88 -9.96
N ASN A 30 -1.78 6.00 -11.29
CA ASN A 30 -1.96 4.86 -12.19
C ASN A 30 -0.66 4.04 -12.33
N SER A 31 -0.71 2.93 -13.06
CA SER A 31 0.45 2.03 -13.22
C SER A 31 1.65 2.72 -13.90
N GLN A 32 1.44 3.63 -14.85
CA GLN A 32 2.53 4.34 -15.52
C GLN A 32 3.21 5.35 -14.59
N GLU A 33 2.41 6.14 -13.86
CA GLU A 33 2.90 7.11 -12.90
C GLU A 33 3.67 6.45 -11.77
N LEU A 34 3.10 5.39 -11.17
CA LEU A 34 3.75 4.66 -10.08
C LEU A 34 5.01 3.95 -10.56
N SER A 35 4.98 3.37 -11.77
CA SER A 35 6.17 2.76 -12.37
C SER A 35 7.29 3.78 -12.59
N LYS A 36 6.96 5.00 -13.03
CA LYS A 36 7.93 6.07 -13.18
C LYS A 36 8.51 6.50 -11.83
N LEU A 37 7.65 6.74 -10.83
CA LEU A 37 8.08 7.09 -9.47
C LEU A 37 9.03 6.06 -8.88
N LEU A 38 8.76 4.77 -9.08
CA LEU A 38 9.63 3.68 -8.62
C LEU A 38 10.97 3.61 -9.37
N LYS A 39 11.03 3.99 -10.65
CA LYS A 39 12.29 4.05 -11.40
C LYS A 39 13.18 5.18 -10.92
N ASP A 40 12.58 6.29 -10.55
CA ASP A 40 13.28 7.51 -10.15
C ASP A 40 13.66 7.51 -8.66
N CYS A 41 13.26 6.49 -7.90
CA CYS A 41 13.46 6.45 -6.45
C CYS A 41 14.78 5.80 -6.02
N GLU A 42 15.47 6.43 -5.07
CA GLU A 42 16.60 5.83 -4.37
C GLU A 42 16.11 4.95 -3.22
N ASN A 43 16.74 3.80 -3.02
CA ASN A 43 16.46 2.87 -1.92
C ASN A 43 15.00 2.35 -1.86
N PHE A 44 14.26 2.37 -2.97
CA PHE A 44 12.87 1.92 -3.01
C PHE A 44 11.97 2.73 -2.04
N SER A 45 12.32 3.99 -1.81
CA SER A 45 11.54 4.93 -1.00
C SER A 45 10.97 6.02 -1.90
N LEU A 46 9.65 6.12 -1.98
CA LEU A 46 9.01 7.18 -2.75
C LEU A 46 8.97 8.46 -1.93
N PHE A 47 9.49 9.54 -2.49
CA PHE A 47 9.32 10.89 -1.95
C PHE A 47 8.25 11.61 -2.75
N HIS A 48 7.17 12.00 -2.09
CA HIS A 48 6.10 12.74 -2.73
C HIS A 48 5.77 14.01 -1.94
N ILE A 49 5.57 15.11 -2.64
CA ILE A 49 5.09 16.36 -2.04
C ILE A 49 3.57 16.32 -2.08
N THR A 50 2.96 16.15 -0.91
CA THR A 50 1.50 16.19 -0.77
C THR A 50 0.94 17.55 -1.19
N ALA A 51 -0.37 17.63 -1.42
CA ALA A 51 -1.05 18.87 -1.79
C ALA A 51 -0.82 20.02 -0.77
N ASN A 52 -0.44 19.69 0.45
CA ASN A 52 -0.16 20.64 1.53
C ASN A 52 1.31 21.09 1.57
N GLY A 53 2.14 20.69 0.59
CA GLY A 53 3.55 21.03 0.52
C GLY A 53 4.46 20.17 1.41
N LEU A 54 3.91 19.22 2.16
CA LEU A 54 4.70 18.32 3.02
C LEU A 54 5.28 17.17 2.18
N SER A 55 6.58 16.93 2.33
CA SER A 55 7.25 15.75 1.79
C SER A 55 6.93 14.53 2.65
N VAL A 56 6.28 13.54 2.05
CA VAL A 56 6.05 12.23 2.65
C VAL A 56 7.00 11.25 2.00
N GLN A 57 7.74 10.52 2.84
CA GLN A 57 8.55 9.39 2.42
C GLN A 57 7.75 8.11 2.67
N ILE A 58 7.53 7.33 1.61
CA ILE A 58 6.86 6.04 1.67
C ILE A 58 7.91 4.96 1.43
N ASP A 59 8.09 4.08 2.41
CA ASP A 59 8.96 2.91 2.30
C ASP A 59 8.21 1.81 1.55
N MET A 60 8.45 1.69 0.25
CA MET A 60 7.70 0.75 -0.60
C MET A 60 8.01 -0.70 -0.24
N ASP A 61 9.18 -0.98 0.32
CA ASP A 61 9.55 -2.35 0.72
C ASP A 61 8.60 -2.83 1.82
N LYS A 62 8.49 -1.99 2.84
CA LYS A 62 7.61 -2.17 3.99
C LYS A 62 6.13 -2.20 3.62
N LEU A 63 5.69 -1.25 2.80
CA LEU A 63 4.30 -1.17 2.34
C LEU A 63 3.90 -2.45 1.60
N VAL A 64 4.66 -2.84 0.58
CA VAL A 64 4.32 -3.97 -0.29
C VAL A 64 4.25 -5.27 0.51
N ARG A 65 5.18 -5.46 1.46
CA ARG A 65 5.21 -6.66 2.32
C ARG A 65 4.02 -6.78 3.26
N LEU A 66 3.47 -5.66 3.73
CA LEU A 66 2.41 -5.65 4.73
C LEU A 66 1.02 -5.46 4.13
N LEU A 67 0.93 -4.92 2.91
CA LEU A 67 -0.33 -4.58 2.26
C LEU A 67 -1.28 -5.79 2.14
N PRO A 68 -0.86 -7.00 1.70
CA PRO A 68 -1.77 -8.14 1.59
C PRO A 68 -2.42 -8.51 2.94
N LEU A 69 -1.61 -8.67 3.98
CA LEU A 69 -2.09 -8.99 5.33
C LEU A 69 -3.01 -7.90 5.89
N HIS A 70 -2.68 -6.63 5.67
CA HIS A 70 -3.51 -5.51 6.09
C HIS A 70 -4.88 -5.54 5.42
N LEU A 71 -4.96 -5.81 4.12
CA LEU A 71 -6.24 -5.92 3.42
C LEU A 71 -7.06 -7.12 3.89
N ILE A 72 -6.42 -8.26 4.24
CA ILE A 72 -7.11 -9.38 4.89
C ILE A 72 -7.70 -8.93 6.23
N ALA A 73 -6.93 -8.23 7.07
CA ALA A 73 -7.39 -7.75 8.37
C ALA A 73 -8.59 -6.79 8.22
N VAL A 74 -8.55 -5.88 7.25
CA VAL A 74 -9.67 -4.99 6.92
C VAL A 74 -10.89 -5.78 6.45
N LEU A 75 -10.71 -6.73 5.53
CA LEU A 75 -11.78 -7.58 4.99
C LEU A 75 -12.47 -8.41 6.08
N LEU A 76 -11.70 -8.92 7.04
CA LEU A 76 -12.19 -9.74 8.16
C LEU A 76 -12.69 -8.91 9.35
N SER A 77 -12.49 -7.60 9.34
CA SER A 77 -12.95 -6.74 10.42
C SER A 77 -14.48 -6.75 10.53
N SER A 78 -15.00 -6.57 11.76
CA SER A 78 -16.45 -6.57 12.01
C SER A 78 -17.14 -5.32 11.45
N GLN A 79 -16.38 -4.27 11.10
CA GLN A 79 -16.92 -3.01 10.59
C GLN A 79 -17.06 -3.11 9.07
N ARG A 80 -18.30 -3.21 8.61
CA ARG A 80 -18.65 -3.29 7.17
C ARG A 80 -19.41 -2.04 6.74
N ASP A 81 -18.88 -0.88 7.08
CA ASP A 81 -19.42 0.39 6.62
C ASP A 81 -18.93 0.72 5.20
N GLU A 82 -19.55 1.71 4.56
CA GLU A 82 -19.18 2.11 3.20
C GLU A 82 -17.73 2.62 3.12
N ALA A 83 -17.24 3.26 4.19
CA ALA A 83 -15.90 3.81 4.26
C ALA A 83 -14.82 2.71 4.26
N SER A 84 -15.00 1.64 5.04
CA SER A 84 -14.11 0.47 5.05
C SER A 84 -14.11 -0.25 3.70
N LEU A 85 -15.28 -0.39 3.05
CA LEU A 85 -15.36 -0.98 1.71
C LEU A 85 -14.62 -0.15 0.67
N ARG A 86 -14.82 1.18 0.66
CA ARG A 86 -14.09 2.10 -0.22
C ARG A 86 -12.58 1.98 0.00
N TYR A 87 -12.14 1.95 1.25
CA TYR A 87 -10.72 1.77 1.58
C TYR A 87 -10.18 0.42 1.10
N LEU A 88 -10.91 -0.68 1.31
CA LEU A 88 -10.53 -2.00 0.85
C LEU A 88 -10.36 -2.05 -0.67
N LEU A 89 -11.32 -1.50 -1.43
CA LEU A 89 -11.26 -1.44 -2.88
C LEU A 89 -10.08 -0.58 -3.37
N SER A 90 -9.82 0.55 -2.72
CA SER A 90 -8.64 1.38 -2.98
C SER A 90 -7.33 0.62 -2.77
N GLY A 91 -7.24 -0.14 -1.68
CA GLY A 91 -6.07 -0.98 -1.37
C GLY A 91 -5.89 -2.14 -2.35
N LEU A 92 -6.97 -2.82 -2.73
CA LEU A 92 -6.94 -3.88 -3.75
C LEU A 92 -6.52 -3.34 -5.11
N ARG A 93 -7.01 -2.17 -5.51
CA ARG A 93 -6.58 -1.50 -6.74
C ARG A 93 -5.10 -1.20 -6.72
N LEU A 94 -4.60 -0.63 -5.63
CA LEU A 94 -3.17 -0.35 -5.46
C LEU A 94 -2.34 -1.64 -5.55
N LEU A 95 -2.76 -2.70 -4.83
CA LEU A 95 -2.08 -3.98 -4.85
C LEU A 95 -2.04 -4.59 -6.25
N TYR A 96 -3.16 -4.56 -6.99
CA TYR A 96 -3.22 -4.97 -8.38
C TYR A 96 -2.23 -4.17 -9.26
N THR A 97 -2.21 -2.85 -9.11
CA THR A 97 -1.27 -1.99 -9.85
C THR A 97 0.19 -2.34 -9.54
N LEU A 98 0.52 -2.65 -8.27
CA LEU A 98 1.85 -3.11 -7.89
C LEU A 98 2.21 -4.44 -8.56
N CYS A 99 1.30 -5.41 -8.57
CA CYS A 99 1.48 -6.68 -9.29
C CYS A 99 1.66 -6.47 -10.81
N GLU A 100 0.89 -5.58 -11.42
CA GLU A 100 0.98 -5.27 -12.85
C GLU A 100 2.38 -4.74 -13.24
N ILE A 101 2.93 -3.84 -12.43
CA ILE A 101 4.23 -3.21 -12.72
C ILE A 101 5.43 -4.02 -12.22
N ALA A 102 5.22 -5.04 -11.39
CA ALA A 102 6.27 -5.86 -10.78
C ALA A 102 7.24 -6.45 -11.81
N SER A 103 6.75 -6.95 -12.95
CA SER A 103 7.59 -7.48 -14.05
C SER A 103 8.63 -6.50 -14.62
N ARG A 104 8.47 -5.20 -14.35
CA ARG A 104 9.37 -4.13 -14.79
C ARG A 104 10.29 -3.62 -13.67
N HIS A 105 10.13 -4.16 -12.47
CA HIS A 105 10.72 -3.69 -11.22
C HIS A 105 11.16 -4.90 -10.40
N SER A 106 12.37 -5.40 -10.63
CA SER A 106 12.88 -6.64 -10.04
C SER A 106 12.75 -6.73 -8.52
N LYS A 107 12.96 -5.61 -7.80
CA LYS A 107 12.77 -5.58 -6.35
C LYS A 107 11.31 -5.77 -5.94
N LEU A 108 10.37 -5.21 -6.70
CA LEU A 108 8.94 -5.38 -6.46
C LEU A 108 8.50 -6.81 -6.77
N GLU A 109 9.00 -7.38 -7.87
CA GLU A 109 8.80 -8.78 -8.24
C GLU A 109 9.28 -9.73 -7.14
N GLN A 110 10.50 -9.53 -6.64
CA GLN A 110 11.07 -10.31 -5.54
C GLN A 110 10.20 -10.27 -4.29
N ILE A 111 9.68 -9.10 -3.92
CA ILE A 111 8.85 -8.97 -2.73
C ILE A 111 7.48 -9.64 -2.93
N LEU A 112 6.85 -9.46 -4.08
CA LEU A 112 5.48 -9.94 -4.31
C LEU A 112 5.41 -11.44 -4.63
N PHE A 113 6.38 -11.97 -5.36
CA PHE A 113 6.30 -13.31 -5.94
C PHE A 113 7.39 -14.27 -5.44
N ASP A 114 8.58 -13.79 -5.11
CA ASP A 114 9.67 -14.66 -4.60
C ASP A 114 9.62 -14.82 -3.07
N ASP A 115 9.07 -13.84 -2.34
CA ASP A 115 8.85 -13.98 -0.90
C ASP A 115 7.64 -14.88 -0.64
N LEU A 116 7.91 -16.10 -0.18
CA LEU A 116 6.90 -17.12 0.11
C LEU A 116 5.81 -16.60 1.06
N LYS A 117 6.18 -15.81 2.07
CA LYS A 117 5.21 -15.30 3.05
C LYS A 117 4.26 -14.29 2.41
N VAL A 118 4.77 -13.41 1.56
CA VAL A 118 3.94 -12.39 0.89
C VAL A 118 3.03 -13.04 -0.15
N SER A 119 3.56 -13.98 -0.94
CA SER A 119 2.78 -14.71 -1.94
C SER A 119 1.68 -15.59 -1.33
N GLU A 120 1.94 -16.25 -0.19
CA GLU A 120 0.92 -16.93 0.61
C GLU A 120 -0.20 -15.96 1.04
N GLN A 121 0.16 -14.77 1.55
CA GLN A 121 -0.82 -13.76 1.93
C GLN A 121 -1.62 -13.21 0.75
N LEU A 122 -1.03 -13.12 -0.45
CA LEU A 122 -1.76 -12.75 -1.67
C LEU A 122 -2.81 -13.81 -2.02
N LEU A 123 -2.44 -15.09 -1.96
CA LEU A 123 -3.38 -16.19 -2.19
C LEU A 123 -4.47 -16.21 -1.13
N ASP A 124 -4.12 -16.08 0.14
CA ASP A 124 -5.08 -15.99 1.24
C ASP A 124 -6.06 -14.84 1.01
N LEU A 125 -5.59 -13.66 0.61
CA LEU A 125 -6.45 -12.51 0.30
C LEU A 125 -7.46 -12.85 -0.80
N VAL A 126 -7.01 -13.48 -1.88
CA VAL A 126 -7.91 -13.92 -2.98
C VAL A 126 -8.95 -14.90 -2.45
N PHE A 127 -8.55 -15.92 -1.68
CA PHE A 127 -9.48 -16.89 -1.11
C PHE A 127 -10.48 -16.24 -0.16
N HIS A 128 -10.04 -15.33 0.72
CA HIS A 128 -10.95 -14.62 1.62
C HIS A 128 -11.94 -13.74 0.85
N LEU A 129 -11.51 -13.05 -0.22
CA LEU A 129 -12.41 -12.28 -1.08
C LEU A 129 -13.46 -13.18 -1.73
N LEU A 130 -13.04 -14.32 -2.29
CA LEU A 130 -13.95 -15.30 -2.88
C LEU A 130 -14.96 -15.82 -1.84
N LEU A 131 -14.50 -16.19 -0.64
CA LEU A 131 -15.37 -16.66 0.43
C LEU A 131 -16.38 -15.59 0.86
N VAL A 132 -15.96 -14.34 0.99
CA VAL A 132 -16.86 -13.23 1.35
C VAL A 132 -17.89 -12.99 0.24
N CYS A 133 -17.46 -12.99 -1.03
CA CYS A 133 -18.37 -12.87 -2.18
C CYS A 133 -19.37 -14.03 -2.23
N CYS A 134 -18.92 -15.28 -2.09
CA CYS A 134 -19.80 -16.45 -2.11
C CYS A 134 -20.81 -16.45 -0.94
N LYS A 135 -20.39 -16.05 0.27
CA LYS A 135 -21.30 -15.94 1.42
C LYS A 135 -22.37 -14.85 1.25
N GLN A 136 -22.09 -13.80 0.48
CA GLN A 136 -23.09 -12.77 0.18
C GLN A 136 -24.05 -13.21 -0.94
N VAL A 137 -23.64 -14.12 -1.83
CA VAL A 137 -24.44 -14.61 -2.96
C VAL A 137 -25.37 -15.76 -2.57
N LEU A 138 -25.05 -16.54 -1.52
CA LEU A 138 -26.00 -17.49 -0.93
C LEU A 138 -26.69 -16.85 0.29
N PRO A 139 -27.88 -16.24 0.14
CA PRO A 139 -28.75 -16.12 1.30
C PRO A 139 -29.06 -17.54 1.75
N CYS A 140 -28.75 -17.86 3.00
CA CYS A 140 -29.14 -19.12 3.63
C CYS A 140 -30.64 -19.36 3.35
N TYR A 141 -30.94 -20.42 2.60
CA TYR A 141 -32.28 -20.99 2.49
C TYR A 141 -32.60 -21.81 3.76
#